data_AF-A0A938QVB5-F1
#
_entry.id   AF-A0A938QVB5-F1
#
_cell.length_a   1.000
_cell.length_b   1.000
_cell.length_c   1.000
_cell.angle_alpha   90.00
_cell.angle_beta   90.00
_cell.angle_gamma   90.00
#
_symmetry.space_group_name_H-M   'P 1'
#
loop_
_entity.id
_entity.type
_entity.pdbx_description
1 polymer ?
#
loop_
_entity_poly.entity_id
_entity_poly.type
_entity_poly.pdbx_seq_one_letter_code
_entity_poly.pdbx_strand_id
1 'polypeptide(L)'
;MNTDNEDTHFYLDYAPPDEVTNVLKILSHNNDLTPKAISDGLRDSYGFNMQKDRTYSPRRLFDLGLAVQSRKGSLVTYRLSALGSKIQNILGVDPAMAMDLMHYLHYAGYTAEPTKRKYLWSYRQCCKIIWSNMKLLKYSDLASAIQLEMKEQFPWLDYGKKAGARFDNTAVSRVAHWLRALEPPPVDQVGSPLIPRTIDRYEIALLALDETYQSRGYTYGDPVIMDDEFLKLVSGVFMLDPGCCKRLLGIGARINQSVKISETLSGASINLMKPFKIDNI
;
A
#
# COMPACT_ATOMS: atom_id res chain seq x y z
N MET A 1 22.97 -6.21 -18.74
CA MET A 1 22.38 -6.34 -17.39
C MET A 1 21.96 -7.79 -17.21
N ASN A 2 22.30 -8.40 -16.08
CA ASN A 2 21.95 -9.80 -15.82
C ASN A 2 20.46 -9.88 -15.45
N THR A 3 19.60 -10.33 -16.37
CA THR A 3 18.13 -10.34 -16.25
C THR A 3 17.58 -11.42 -15.32
N ASP A 4 18.44 -12.31 -14.82
CA ASP A 4 18.05 -13.53 -14.10
C ASP A 4 17.39 -13.29 -12.72
N ASN A 5 17.39 -12.05 -12.22
CA ASN A 5 16.79 -11.68 -10.93
C ASN A 5 15.66 -10.64 -11.03
N GLU A 6 15.16 -10.33 -12.23
CA GLU A 6 14.03 -9.41 -12.37
C GLU A 6 12.70 -10.07 -11.91
N ASP A 7 11.96 -9.39 -11.03
CA ASP A 7 10.60 -9.80 -10.70
C ASP A 7 9.67 -9.43 -11.86
N THR A 8 8.89 -10.40 -12.35
CA THR A 8 7.94 -10.23 -13.45
C THR A 8 6.49 -10.51 -13.02
N HIS A 9 6.25 -10.54 -11.70
CA HIS A 9 4.98 -10.94 -11.09
C HIS A 9 4.14 -9.72 -10.76
N PHE A 10 3.25 -9.34 -11.69
CA PHE A 10 2.29 -8.25 -11.52
C PHE A 10 1.05 -8.64 -10.74
N TYR A 11 0.88 -9.94 -10.50
CA TYR A 11 -0.33 -10.50 -9.94
C TYR A 11 -0.31 -10.41 -8.41
N LEU A 12 -1.39 -9.88 -7.83
CA LEU A 12 -1.53 -9.81 -6.38
C LEU A 12 -1.92 -11.18 -5.85
N ASP A 13 -1.06 -11.88 -5.11
CA ASP A 13 -1.38 -13.18 -4.50
C ASP A 13 -2.56 -13.08 -3.51
N TYR A 14 -3.24 -14.21 -3.23
CA TYR A 14 -4.42 -14.23 -2.34
C TYR A 14 -3.97 -14.19 -0.87
N ALA A 15 -3.60 -13.01 -0.40
CA ALA A 15 -3.29 -12.73 0.99
C ALA A 15 -4.34 -11.73 1.51
N PRO A 16 -5.49 -12.21 2.02
CA PRO A 16 -6.58 -11.33 2.43
C PRO A 16 -6.18 -10.52 3.67
N PRO A 17 -6.68 -9.27 3.83
CA PRO A 17 -6.24 -8.37 4.90
C PRO A 17 -6.36 -8.93 6.32
N ASP A 18 -7.44 -9.65 6.61
CA ASP A 18 -7.71 -10.28 7.90
C ASP A 18 -6.70 -11.39 8.23
N GLU A 19 -6.35 -12.25 7.25
CA GLU A 19 -5.32 -13.26 7.45
C GLU A 19 -3.94 -12.62 7.63
N VAL A 20 -3.60 -11.59 6.83
CA VAL A 20 -2.32 -10.88 6.93
C VAL A 20 -2.15 -10.18 8.28
N THR A 21 -3.19 -9.51 8.78
CA THR A 21 -3.19 -8.88 10.11
C THR A 21 -3.08 -9.91 11.23
N ASN A 22 -3.74 -11.07 11.11
CA ASN A 22 -3.59 -12.15 12.09
C ASN A 22 -2.18 -12.75 12.08
N VAL A 23 -1.61 -13.01 10.90
CA VAL A 23 -0.20 -13.44 10.79
C VAL A 23 0.72 -12.38 11.41
N LEU A 24 0.45 -11.09 11.23
CA LEU A 24 1.24 -10.04 11.86
C LEU A 24 1.21 -10.15 13.40
N LYS A 25 0.06 -10.48 14.01
CA LYS A 25 -0.07 -10.65 15.48
C LYS A 25 0.70 -11.84 16.05
N ILE A 26 0.90 -12.91 15.29
CA ILE A 26 1.57 -14.13 15.79
C ILE A 26 3.10 -14.10 15.60
N LEU A 27 3.61 -13.34 14.63
CA LEU A 27 5.05 -13.20 14.44
C LEU A 27 5.69 -12.47 15.63
N SER A 28 6.96 -12.77 15.90
CA SER A 28 7.75 -12.11 16.94
C SER A 28 9.13 -11.73 16.40
N HIS A 29 9.87 -10.87 17.10
CA HIS A 29 11.20 -10.43 16.65
C HIS A 29 12.30 -11.50 16.82
N ASN A 30 12.14 -12.35 17.85
CA ASN A 30 13.17 -13.28 18.33
C ASN A 30 12.93 -14.72 17.91
N ASN A 31 11.80 -15.04 17.27
CA ASN A 31 11.45 -16.41 16.89
C ASN A 31 11.10 -16.49 15.41
N ASP A 32 11.85 -17.33 14.70
CA ASP A 32 11.63 -17.67 13.30
C ASP A 32 10.53 -18.73 13.19
N LEU A 33 9.41 -18.38 12.55
CA LEU A 33 8.28 -19.29 12.38
C LEU A 33 8.16 -19.75 10.93
N THR A 34 7.95 -21.05 10.74
CA THR A 34 7.56 -21.60 9.44
C THR A 34 6.09 -21.28 9.13
N PRO A 35 5.65 -21.28 7.86
CA PRO A 35 4.22 -21.15 7.53
C PRO A 35 3.30 -22.14 8.27
N LYS A 36 3.79 -23.36 8.54
CA LYS A 36 3.06 -24.34 9.34
C LYS A 36 2.93 -23.89 10.79
N ALA A 37 4.02 -23.48 11.43
CA ALA A 37 4.01 -23.01 12.81
C ALA A 37 3.15 -21.75 12.99
N ILE A 38 3.16 -20.82 12.02
CA ILE A 38 2.26 -19.65 11.99
C ILE A 38 0.79 -20.12 11.98
N SER A 39 0.44 -21.03 11.07
CA SER A 39 -0.93 -21.56 10.96
C SER A 39 -1.38 -22.30 12.22
N ASP A 40 -0.51 -23.09 12.82
CA ASP A 40 -0.82 -23.81 14.06
C ASP A 40 -1.00 -22.80 15.22
N GLY A 41 -0.10 -21.83 15.37
CA GLY A 41 -0.20 -20.78 16.38
C GLY A 41 -1.46 -19.92 16.25
N LEU A 42 -1.90 -19.59 15.03
CA LEU A 42 -3.14 -18.85 14.78
C LEU A 42 -4.39 -19.64 15.15
N ARG A 43 -4.43 -20.92 14.81
CA ARG A 43 -5.53 -21.81 15.20
C ARG A 43 -5.58 -21.95 16.71
N ASP A 44 -4.44 -22.20 17.34
CA ASP A 44 -4.37 -22.55 18.75
C ASP A 44 -4.56 -21.32 19.67
N SER A 45 -4.11 -20.13 19.26
CA SER A 45 -4.20 -18.90 20.07
C SER A 45 -5.43 -18.04 19.78
N TYR A 46 -5.94 -18.07 18.53
CA TYR A 46 -7.00 -17.15 18.08
C TYR A 46 -8.20 -17.86 17.43
N GLY A 47 -8.18 -19.19 17.32
CA GLY A 47 -9.23 -19.94 16.61
C GLY A 47 -9.29 -19.63 15.11
N PHE A 48 -8.24 -19.03 14.53
CA PHE A 48 -8.23 -18.59 13.14
C PHE A 48 -7.62 -19.66 12.23
N ASN A 49 -8.38 -20.07 11.21
CA ASN A 49 -7.92 -21.04 10.21
C ASN A 49 -7.38 -20.31 8.99
N MET A 50 -6.06 -20.39 8.77
CA MET A 50 -5.45 -19.92 7.53
C MET A 50 -5.97 -20.69 6.32
N GLN A 51 -5.93 -20.04 5.17
CA GLN A 51 -6.16 -20.67 3.88
C GLN A 51 -5.23 -21.88 3.63
N LYS A 52 -5.59 -22.68 2.62
CA LYS A 52 -4.86 -23.91 2.27
C LYS A 52 -3.39 -23.65 1.94
N ASP A 53 -3.10 -22.62 1.14
CA ASP A 53 -1.72 -22.18 0.88
C ASP A 53 -1.26 -21.20 1.96
N ARG A 54 -0.57 -21.75 2.96
CA ARG A 54 -0.11 -21.00 4.15
C ARG A 54 1.02 -20.02 3.84
N THR A 55 1.53 -19.98 2.61
CA THR A 55 2.71 -19.18 2.27
C THR A 55 2.37 -17.74 1.86
N TYR A 56 1.15 -17.46 1.40
CA TYR A 56 0.79 -16.15 0.84
C TYR A 56 0.84 -15.02 1.86
N SER A 57 0.21 -15.18 3.03
CA SER A 57 0.13 -14.10 4.02
C SER A 57 1.48 -13.79 4.69
N PRO A 58 2.30 -14.77 5.12
CA PRO A 58 3.66 -14.50 5.59
C PRO A 58 4.56 -13.86 4.50
N ARG A 59 4.46 -14.34 3.26
CA ARG A 59 5.19 -13.73 2.12
C ARG A 59 4.75 -12.30 1.88
N ARG A 60 3.45 -11.98 2.02
CA ARG A 60 2.96 -10.61 1.90
C ARG A 60 3.59 -9.69 2.94
N LEU A 61 3.67 -10.12 4.21
CA LEU A 61 4.36 -9.34 5.23
C LEU A 61 5.84 -9.12 4.89
N PHE A 62 6.52 -10.13 4.36
CA PHE A 62 7.90 -9.98 3.89
C PHE A 62 8.02 -8.98 2.73
N ASP A 63 7.17 -9.10 1.71
CA ASP A 63 7.18 -8.22 0.54
C ASP A 63 6.88 -6.75 0.92
N LEU A 64 6.11 -6.51 1.99
CA LEU A 64 5.83 -5.18 2.56
C LEU A 64 6.90 -4.70 3.56
N GLY A 65 7.96 -5.48 3.79
CA GLY A 65 9.02 -5.16 4.75
C GLY A 65 8.63 -5.31 6.22
N LEU A 66 7.49 -5.93 6.52
CA LEU A 66 6.98 -6.18 7.88
C LEU A 66 7.52 -7.47 8.50
N ALA A 67 8.04 -8.37 7.67
CA ALA A 67 8.73 -9.56 8.11
C ALA A 67 10.12 -9.65 7.47
N VAL A 68 11.02 -10.35 8.16
CA VAL A 68 12.29 -10.83 7.60
C VAL A 68 12.10 -12.29 7.23
N GLN A 69 12.48 -12.66 6.01
CA GLN A 69 12.48 -14.05 5.55
C GLN A 69 13.89 -14.63 5.65
N SER A 70 14.00 -15.84 6.19
CA SER A 70 15.23 -16.63 6.17
C SER A 70 15.00 -17.95 5.42
N ARG A 71 16.02 -18.39 4.67
CA ARG A 71 15.96 -19.63 3.91
C ARG A 71 17.16 -20.51 4.21
N LYS A 72 16.90 -21.74 4.67
CA LYS A 72 17.91 -22.78 4.87
C LYS A 72 17.51 -24.03 4.10
N GLY A 73 18.04 -24.17 2.88
CA GLY A 73 17.61 -25.21 1.94
C GLY A 73 16.17 -24.98 1.46
N SER A 74 15.29 -25.96 1.70
CA SER A 74 13.86 -25.86 1.42
C SER A 74 13.05 -25.21 2.54
N LEU A 75 13.64 -25.06 3.74
CA LEU A 75 12.97 -24.46 4.89
C LEU A 75 12.96 -22.94 4.74
N VAL A 76 11.75 -22.36 4.80
CA VAL A 76 11.53 -20.91 4.82
C VAL A 76 10.88 -20.54 6.16
N THR A 77 11.46 -19.55 6.83
CA THR A 77 10.95 -19.00 8.09
C THR A 77 10.77 -17.50 8.00
N TYR A 78 9.91 -16.98 8.88
CA TYR A 78 9.57 -15.57 8.99
C TYR A 78 9.65 -15.12 10.44
N ARG A 79 10.16 -13.93 10.65
CA ARG A 79 10.13 -13.20 11.93
C ARG A 79 9.80 -11.74 11.69
N LEU A 80 9.37 -11.00 12.72
CA LEU A 80 9.07 -9.57 12.59
C LEU A 80 10.33 -8.76 12.26
N SER A 81 10.18 -7.83 11.33
CA SER A 81 11.11 -6.70 11.18
C SER A 81 10.83 -5.63 12.24
N ALA A 82 11.70 -4.62 12.33
CA ALA A 82 11.46 -3.46 13.19
C ALA A 82 10.17 -2.70 12.79
N LEU A 83 9.97 -2.46 11.49
CA LEU A 83 8.75 -1.87 10.95
C LEU A 83 7.53 -2.75 11.24
N GLY A 84 7.65 -4.07 11.09
CA GLY A 84 6.61 -5.03 11.42
C GLY A 84 6.18 -4.95 12.88
N SER A 85 7.14 -4.88 13.81
CA SER A 85 6.83 -4.72 15.24
C SER A 85 6.12 -3.40 15.52
N LYS A 86 6.51 -2.31 14.84
CA LYS A 86 5.81 -1.03 14.96
C LYS A 86 4.36 -1.12 14.50
N ILE A 87 4.11 -1.67 13.30
CA ILE A 87 2.73 -1.84 12.80
C ILE A 87 1.94 -2.83 13.65
N GLN A 88 2.57 -3.88 14.18
CA GLN A 88 1.94 -4.82 15.11
C GLN A 88 1.47 -4.10 16.38
N ASN A 89 2.28 -3.20 16.94
CA ASN A 89 1.88 -2.40 18.11
C ASN A 89 0.73 -1.45 17.78
N ILE A 90 0.78 -0.77 16.63
CA ILE A 90 -0.32 0.09 16.15
C ILE A 90 -1.60 -0.74 15.96
N LEU A 91 -1.51 -1.94 15.38
CA LEU A 91 -2.64 -2.84 15.18
C LEU A 91 -3.31 -3.25 16.51
N GLY A 92 -2.56 -3.29 17.61
CA GLY A 92 -3.11 -3.56 18.95
C GLY A 92 -3.90 -2.40 19.56
N VAL A 93 -3.71 -1.16 19.07
CA VAL A 93 -4.31 0.06 19.62
C VAL A 93 -5.31 0.70 18.66
N ASP A 94 -4.90 0.89 17.40
CA ASP A 94 -5.72 1.43 16.30
C ASP A 94 -5.61 0.52 15.06
N PRO A 95 -6.47 -0.51 14.96
CA PRO A 95 -6.50 -1.42 13.82
C PRO A 95 -6.73 -0.73 12.47
N ALA A 96 -7.53 0.35 12.46
CA ALA A 96 -7.83 1.09 11.25
C ALA A 96 -6.60 1.85 10.74
N MET A 97 -5.83 2.48 11.63
CA MET A 97 -4.52 3.05 11.27
C MET A 97 -3.57 1.97 10.73
N ALA A 98 -3.47 0.80 11.38
CA ALA A 98 -2.61 -0.27 10.88
C ALA A 98 -2.99 -0.74 9.47
N MET A 99 -4.29 -0.78 9.16
CA MET A 99 -4.78 -1.07 7.82
C MET A 99 -4.43 0.02 6.80
N ASP A 100 -4.56 1.30 7.18
CA ASP A 100 -4.10 2.42 6.37
C ASP A 100 -2.59 2.32 6.07
N LEU A 101 -1.76 2.01 7.07
CA LEU A 101 -0.32 1.84 6.88
C LEU A 101 0.04 0.66 5.98
N MET A 102 -0.67 -0.46 6.09
CA MET A 102 -0.49 -1.59 5.18
C MET A 102 -0.90 -1.22 3.75
N HIS A 103 -2.01 -0.49 3.56
CA HIS A 103 -2.37 0.04 2.25
C HIS A 103 -1.29 0.95 1.68
N TYR A 104 -0.76 1.87 2.49
CA TYR A 104 0.34 2.75 2.10
C TYR A 104 1.57 1.95 1.65
N LEU A 105 1.94 0.89 2.36
CA LEU A 105 3.08 0.05 1.97
C LEU A 105 2.85 -0.67 0.63
N HIS A 106 1.61 -1.06 0.31
CA HIS A 106 1.28 -1.58 -1.02
C HIS A 106 1.37 -0.50 -2.08
N TYR A 107 0.81 0.68 -1.80
CA TYR A 107 0.73 1.79 -2.75
C TYR A 107 2.10 2.40 -3.04
N ALA A 108 2.86 2.73 -1.99
CA ALA A 108 4.13 3.44 -2.07
C ALA A 108 5.32 2.50 -2.34
N GLY A 109 5.19 1.20 -2.07
CA GLY A 109 6.31 0.26 -2.02
C GLY A 109 7.00 -0.06 -3.35
N TYR A 110 6.40 0.29 -4.50
CA TYR A 110 7.03 0.08 -5.79
C TYR A 110 8.11 1.13 -6.09
N THR A 111 9.34 0.67 -6.28
CA THR A 111 10.43 1.43 -6.92
C THR A 111 10.75 0.81 -8.28
N ALA A 112 11.34 1.58 -9.19
CA ALA A 112 11.69 1.09 -10.54
C ALA A 112 12.84 0.07 -10.56
N GLU A 113 13.32 -0.37 -9.40
CA GLU A 113 14.34 -1.41 -9.29
C GLU A 113 13.85 -2.75 -9.88
N PRO A 114 14.71 -3.49 -10.60
CA PRO A 114 14.33 -4.77 -11.22
C PRO A 114 13.86 -5.83 -10.23
N THR A 115 14.40 -5.84 -9.02
CA THR A 115 14.13 -6.85 -7.99
C THR A 115 12.83 -6.61 -7.20
N LYS A 116 12.22 -5.42 -7.33
CA LYS A 116 11.00 -5.08 -6.60
C LYS A 116 9.79 -5.76 -7.21
N ARG A 117 8.90 -6.21 -6.33
CA ARG A 117 7.65 -6.88 -6.68
C ARG A 117 6.79 -6.01 -7.59
N LYS A 118 6.56 -6.47 -8.82
CA LYS A 118 5.75 -5.73 -9.80
C LYS A 118 4.27 -5.66 -9.43
N TYR A 119 3.78 -6.53 -8.54
CA TYR A 119 2.42 -6.42 -8.02
C TYR A 119 2.19 -5.11 -7.25
N LEU A 120 3.23 -4.52 -6.64
CA LEU A 120 3.10 -3.23 -5.94
C LEU A 120 2.81 -2.12 -6.96
N TRP A 121 3.42 -2.19 -8.14
CA TRP A 121 3.09 -1.29 -9.25
C TRP A 121 1.63 -1.47 -9.67
N SER A 122 1.16 -2.70 -9.88
CA SER A 122 -0.21 -2.93 -10.35
C SER A 122 -1.25 -2.55 -9.30
N TYR A 123 -0.94 -2.72 -8.01
CA TYR A 123 -1.75 -2.23 -6.89
C TYR A 123 -1.88 -0.70 -6.94
N ARG A 124 -0.75 0.02 -7.05
CA ARG A 124 -0.72 1.49 -7.15
C ARG A 124 -1.53 1.98 -8.35
N GLN A 125 -1.35 1.37 -9.53
CA GLN A 125 -2.10 1.76 -10.74
C GLN A 125 -3.60 1.49 -10.62
N CYS A 126 -4.01 0.36 -10.03
CA CYS A 126 -5.41 0.11 -9.75
C CYS A 126 -6.02 1.20 -8.88
N CYS A 127 -5.33 1.61 -7.81
CA CYS A 127 -5.79 2.70 -6.94
C CYS A 127 -5.91 4.02 -7.70
N LYS A 128 -4.92 4.36 -8.55
CA LYS A 128 -4.94 5.58 -9.38
C LYS A 128 -6.09 5.61 -10.38
N ILE A 129 -6.35 4.51 -11.09
CA ILE A 129 -7.45 4.43 -12.05
C ILE A 129 -8.80 4.53 -11.32
N ILE A 130 -8.98 3.81 -10.21
CA ILE A 130 -10.20 3.88 -9.40
C ILE A 130 -10.46 5.30 -8.90
N TRP A 131 -9.43 5.97 -8.37
CA TRP A 131 -9.51 7.35 -7.91
C TRP A 131 -9.81 8.33 -9.05
N SER A 132 -9.15 8.18 -10.19
CA SER A 132 -9.32 9.10 -11.33
C SER A 132 -10.72 9.03 -11.93
N ASN A 133 -11.33 7.84 -11.91
CA ASN A 133 -12.71 7.61 -12.36
C ASN A 133 -13.76 7.81 -11.26
N MET A 134 -13.33 8.04 -10.01
CA MET A 134 -14.20 8.10 -8.83
C MET A 134 -15.18 6.92 -8.74
N LYS A 135 -14.73 5.73 -9.14
CA LYS A 135 -15.57 4.53 -9.30
C LYS A 135 -14.73 3.27 -9.32
N LEU A 136 -15.20 2.21 -8.66
CA LEU A 136 -14.66 0.87 -8.86
C LEU A 136 -15.17 0.34 -10.20
N LEU A 137 -14.33 0.37 -11.23
CA LEU A 137 -14.66 -0.16 -12.56
C LEU A 137 -14.97 -1.66 -12.50
N LYS A 138 -15.58 -2.18 -13.58
CA LYS A 138 -15.67 -3.64 -13.74
C LYS A 138 -14.26 -4.23 -13.72
N TYR A 139 -14.11 -5.39 -13.11
CA TYR A 139 -12.79 -6.01 -12.97
C TYR A 139 -12.12 -6.30 -14.31
N SER A 140 -12.90 -6.65 -15.35
CA SER A 140 -12.43 -6.79 -16.72
C SER A 140 -11.80 -5.52 -17.25
N ASP A 141 -12.51 -4.39 -17.08
CA ASP A 141 -12.13 -3.11 -17.66
C ASP A 141 -10.87 -2.59 -16.97
N LEU A 142 -10.80 -2.72 -15.63
CA LEU A 142 -9.60 -2.36 -14.87
C LEU A 142 -8.43 -3.28 -15.22
N ALA A 143 -8.65 -4.60 -15.35
CA ALA A 143 -7.59 -5.53 -15.74
C ALA A 143 -7.04 -5.21 -17.13
N SER A 144 -7.90 -4.90 -18.10
CA SER A 144 -7.49 -4.51 -19.45
C SER A 144 -6.70 -3.19 -19.46
N ALA A 145 -7.12 -2.19 -18.69
CA ALA A 145 -6.39 -0.93 -18.56
C ALA A 145 -4.97 -1.16 -17.99
N ILE A 146 -4.85 -1.95 -16.93
CA ILE A 146 -3.55 -2.29 -16.33
C ILE A 146 -2.68 -3.09 -17.30
N GLN A 147 -3.24 -4.07 -18.02
CA GLN A 147 -2.50 -4.82 -19.02
C GLN A 147 -1.97 -3.94 -20.16
N LEU A 148 -2.72 -2.91 -20.55
CA LEU A 148 -2.26 -1.94 -21.55
C LEU A 148 -1.08 -1.13 -21.01
N GLU A 149 -1.22 -0.54 -19.81
CA GLU A 149 -0.13 0.21 -19.16
C GLU A 149 1.11 -0.66 -18.92
N MET A 150 0.93 -1.95 -18.60
CA MET A 150 2.04 -2.90 -18.44
C MET A 150 2.85 -2.99 -19.74
N LYS A 151 2.18 -3.17 -20.89
CA LYS A 151 2.84 -3.28 -22.20
C LYS A 151 3.60 -2.01 -22.57
N GLU A 152 3.07 -0.85 -22.21
CA GLU A 152 3.70 0.44 -22.46
C GLU A 152 4.92 0.69 -21.57
N GLN A 153 4.81 0.39 -20.26
CA GLN A 153 5.89 0.67 -19.29
C GLN A 153 6.95 -0.43 -19.22
N PHE A 154 6.60 -1.66 -19.60
CA PHE A 154 7.49 -2.82 -19.57
C PHE A 154 7.51 -3.55 -20.93
N PRO A 155 7.93 -2.87 -22.01
CA PRO A 155 7.91 -3.43 -23.37
C PRO A 155 8.89 -4.59 -23.59
N TRP A 156 9.88 -4.76 -22.70
CA TRP A 156 10.87 -5.83 -22.77
C TRP A 156 10.38 -7.17 -22.18
N LEU A 157 9.22 -7.19 -21.52
CA LEU A 157 8.67 -8.42 -20.93
C LEU A 157 8.04 -9.32 -21.99
N ASP A 158 8.21 -10.63 -21.82
CA ASP A 158 7.59 -11.63 -22.67
C ASP A 158 6.19 -12.00 -22.15
N TYR A 159 5.17 -11.33 -22.69
CA TYR A 159 3.76 -11.54 -22.38
C TYR A 159 3.19 -12.87 -22.91
N GLY A 160 3.96 -13.62 -23.72
CA GLY A 160 3.57 -14.94 -24.23
C GLY A 160 3.85 -16.08 -23.24
N LYS A 161 4.73 -15.86 -22.26
CA LYS A 161 5.09 -16.89 -21.26
C LYS A 161 3.97 -17.12 -20.24
N LYS A 162 3.78 -18.38 -19.86
CA LYS A 162 2.79 -18.77 -18.83
C LYS A 162 3.08 -18.20 -17.43
N ALA A 163 4.33 -17.86 -17.13
CA ALA A 163 4.78 -17.50 -15.79
C ALA A 163 5.13 -16.00 -15.60
N GLY A 164 5.05 -15.17 -16.65
CA GLY A 164 5.43 -13.75 -16.59
C GLY A 164 4.29 -12.83 -17.03
N ALA A 165 4.25 -11.63 -16.45
CA ALA A 165 3.42 -10.50 -16.92
C ALA A 165 1.90 -10.78 -17.02
N ARG A 166 1.35 -11.53 -16.04
CA ARG A 166 -0.09 -11.76 -15.94
C ARG A 166 -0.74 -10.79 -14.96
N PHE A 167 -1.87 -10.22 -15.38
CA PHE A 167 -2.77 -9.45 -14.55
C PHE A 167 -4.20 -9.72 -15.05
N ASP A 168 -5.15 -10.01 -14.17
CA ASP A 168 -6.50 -10.42 -14.54
C ASP A 168 -7.56 -9.93 -13.53
N ASN A 169 -8.82 -10.31 -13.77
CA ASN A 169 -9.95 -9.95 -12.91
C ASN A 169 -9.78 -10.40 -11.46
N THR A 170 -9.08 -11.51 -11.22
CA THR A 170 -8.81 -12.03 -9.88
C THR A 170 -7.84 -11.13 -9.15
N ALA A 171 -6.78 -10.66 -9.82
CA ALA A 171 -5.85 -9.69 -9.25
C ALA A 171 -6.57 -8.39 -8.84
N VAL A 172 -7.45 -7.88 -9.71
CA VAL A 172 -8.28 -6.70 -9.40
C VAL A 172 -9.18 -6.95 -8.20
N SER A 173 -9.88 -8.09 -8.13
CA SER A 173 -10.73 -8.43 -6.98
C SER A 173 -9.94 -8.41 -5.67
N ARG A 174 -8.68 -8.86 -5.69
CA ARG A 174 -7.81 -8.84 -4.51
C ARG A 174 -7.39 -7.43 -4.11
N VAL A 175 -7.13 -6.53 -5.06
CA VAL A 175 -6.94 -5.10 -4.75
C VAL A 175 -8.19 -4.53 -4.09
N ALA A 176 -9.38 -4.81 -4.64
CA ALA A 176 -10.64 -4.36 -4.06
C ALA A 176 -10.87 -4.89 -2.63
N HIS A 177 -10.45 -6.12 -2.31
CA HIS A 177 -10.51 -6.64 -0.93
C HIS A 177 -9.66 -5.82 0.04
N TRP A 178 -8.45 -5.40 -0.37
CA TRP A 178 -7.61 -4.52 0.44
C TRP A 178 -8.21 -3.13 0.62
N LEU A 179 -8.82 -2.56 -0.42
CA LEU A 179 -9.49 -1.26 -0.31
C LEU A 179 -10.73 -1.32 0.60
N ARG A 180 -11.54 -2.39 0.53
CA ARG A 180 -12.69 -2.61 1.42
C ARG A 180 -12.32 -2.77 2.89
N ALA A 181 -11.07 -3.15 3.18
CA ALA A 181 -10.59 -3.30 4.54
C ALA A 181 -10.12 -1.97 5.17
N LEU A 182 -10.14 -0.87 4.41
CA LEU A 182 -9.93 0.47 4.95
C LEU A 182 -11.18 0.93 5.70
N GLU A 183 -10.99 1.83 6.68
CA GLU A 183 -12.08 2.35 7.50
C GLU A 183 -12.11 3.90 7.44
N PRO A 184 -13.20 4.51 6.92
CA PRO A 184 -14.31 3.87 6.20
C PRO A 184 -13.85 3.29 4.84
N PRO A 185 -14.56 2.28 4.28
CA PRO A 185 -14.20 1.70 3.00
C PRO A 185 -14.52 2.67 1.84
N PRO A 186 -13.56 3.00 0.96
CA PRO A 186 -13.79 3.90 -0.17
C PRO A 186 -14.55 3.24 -1.32
N VAL A 187 -14.59 1.90 -1.34
CA VAL A 187 -15.27 1.11 -2.36
C VAL A 187 -16.13 0.04 -1.71
N ASP A 188 -17.30 -0.21 -2.26
CA ASP A 188 -18.19 -1.29 -1.82
C ASP A 188 -18.25 -2.38 -2.89
N GLN A 189 -19.06 -2.21 -3.93
CA GLN A 189 -19.30 -3.23 -4.95
C GLN A 189 -18.71 -2.86 -6.30
N VAL A 190 -18.52 -3.87 -7.16
CA VAL A 190 -18.05 -3.64 -8.53
C VAL A 190 -19.05 -2.74 -9.26
N GLY A 191 -18.56 -1.68 -9.88
CA GLY A 191 -19.39 -0.69 -10.56
C GLY A 191 -19.97 0.39 -9.64
N SER A 192 -19.77 0.32 -8.32
CA SER A 192 -20.23 1.37 -7.40
C SER A 192 -19.35 2.61 -7.51
N PRO A 193 -19.92 3.82 -7.30
CA PRO A 193 -19.12 5.02 -7.07
C PRO A 193 -18.11 4.80 -5.94
N LEU A 194 -16.95 5.45 -6.06
CA LEU A 194 -16.02 5.60 -4.95
C LEU A 194 -16.59 6.64 -3.99
N ILE A 195 -16.55 6.34 -2.70
CA ILE A 195 -16.94 7.27 -1.64
C ILE A 195 -15.66 7.80 -1.00
N PRO A 196 -15.28 9.07 -1.20
CA PRO A 196 -14.08 9.62 -0.59
C PRO A 196 -14.15 9.55 0.93
N ARG A 197 -13.06 9.10 1.55
CA ARG A 197 -12.98 8.87 2.99
C ARG A 197 -12.84 10.20 3.73
N THR A 198 -13.57 10.34 4.83
CA THR A 198 -13.33 11.39 5.82
C THR A 198 -12.81 10.73 7.09
N ILE A 199 -11.61 11.10 7.52
CA ILE A 199 -10.93 10.57 8.71
C ILE A 199 -10.34 11.73 9.53
N ASP A 200 -9.87 11.43 10.74
CA ASP A 200 -9.32 12.36 11.72
C ASP A 200 -7.84 12.08 12.06
N ARG A 201 -7.10 11.45 11.13
CA ARG A 201 -5.68 11.07 11.29
C ARG A 201 -4.78 11.89 10.38
N TYR A 202 -4.07 12.89 10.92
CA TYR A 202 -3.27 13.80 10.10
C TYR A 202 -2.02 13.12 9.53
N GLU A 203 -1.51 12.10 10.21
CA GLU A 203 -0.34 11.30 9.81
C GLU A 203 -0.54 10.67 8.43
N ILE A 204 -1.77 10.24 8.13
CA ILE A 204 -2.14 9.68 6.82
C ILE A 204 -2.01 10.72 5.71
N ALA A 205 -2.47 11.95 5.95
CA ALA A 205 -2.30 13.05 4.98
C ALA A 205 -0.83 13.43 4.79
N LEU A 206 0.00 13.35 5.85
CA LEU A 206 1.44 13.62 5.75
C LEU A 206 2.20 12.53 4.99
N LEU A 207 1.86 11.25 5.16
CA LEU A 207 2.39 10.16 4.34
C LEU A 207 2.01 10.32 2.86
N ALA A 208 0.77 10.74 2.60
CA ALA A 208 0.30 11.02 1.25
C ALA A 208 1.04 12.20 0.59
N LEU A 209 1.33 13.24 1.38
CA LEU A 209 2.12 14.39 0.96
C LEU A 209 3.54 13.97 0.56
N ASP A 210 4.21 13.18 1.41
CA ASP A 210 5.56 12.65 1.15
C ASP A 210 5.61 11.82 -0.14
N GLU A 211 4.64 10.93 -0.34
CA GLU A 211 4.51 10.13 -1.57
C GLU A 211 4.25 11.01 -2.81
N THR A 212 3.47 12.09 -2.66
CA THR A 212 3.21 13.03 -3.76
C THR A 212 4.48 13.80 -4.12
N TYR A 213 5.25 14.26 -3.13
CA TYR A 213 6.55 14.90 -3.35
C TYR A 213 7.51 13.98 -4.12
N GLN A 214 7.63 12.73 -3.69
CA GLN A 214 8.51 11.75 -4.34
C GLN A 214 8.06 11.42 -5.77
N SER A 215 6.77 11.14 -5.96
CA SER A 215 6.24 10.75 -7.27
C SER A 215 6.25 11.88 -8.30
N ARG A 216 6.21 13.14 -7.86
CA ARG A 216 6.33 14.33 -8.71
C ARG A 216 7.75 14.87 -8.82
N GLY A 217 8.70 14.32 -8.07
CA GLY A 217 10.08 14.79 -8.06
C GLY A 217 10.25 16.19 -7.46
N TYR A 218 9.41 16.58 -6.52
CA TYR A 218 9.55 17.84 -5.79
C TYR A 218 10.69 17.74 -4.78
N THR A 219 11.48 18.81 -4.66
CA THR A 219 12.52 18.90 -3.62
C THR A 219 11.86 19.20 -2.28
N TYR A 220 12.30 18.53 -1.21
CA TYR A 220 11.89 18.90 0.13
C TYR A 220 12.35 20.33 0.46
N GLY A 221 11.45 21.12 1.03
CA GLY A 221 11.63 22.55 1.31
C GLY A 221 11.01 23.47 0.25
N ASP A 222 10.82 23.00 -0.98
CA ASP A 222 10.19 23.79 -2.04
C ASP A 222 8.69 24.00 -1.75
N PRO A 223 8.17 25.23 -1.89
CA PRO A 223 6.75 25.51 -1.72
C PRO A 223 5.96 24.95 -2.91
N VAL A 224 4.90 24.21 -2.63
CA VAL A 224 3.94 23.72 -3.62
C VAL A 224 2.59 24.36 -3.39
N ILE A 225 1.98 24.92 -4.43
CA ILE A 225 0.66 25.55 -4.35
C ILE A 225 -0.38 24.48 -4.02
N MET A 226 -1.21 24.71 -3.00
CA MET A 226 -2.29 23.81 -2.59
C MET A 226 -3.58 24.05 -3.39
N ASP A 227 -3.48 23.96 -4.72
CA ASP A 227 -4.65 24.02 -5.60
C ASP A 227 -5.43 22.70 -5.59
N ASP A 228 -6.58 22.68 -6.28
CA ASP A 228 -7.46 21.52 -6.33
C ASP A 228 -6.81 20.31 -7.00
N GLU A 229 -5.91 20.52 -7.96
CA GLU A 229 -5.18 19.43 -8.63
C GLU A 229 -4.20 18.78 -7.65
N PHE A 230 -3.39 19.58 -6.96
CA PHE A 230 -2.46 19.09 -5.96
C PHE A 230 -3.19 18.36 -4.82
N LEU A 231 -4.28 18.95 -4.31
CA LEU A 231 -5.10 18.30 -3.28
C LEU A 231 -5.70 16.98 -3.77
N LYS A 232 -6.14 16.90 -5.03
CA LYS A 232 -6.64 15.64 -5.62
C LYS A 232 -5.54 14.58 -5.70
N LEU A 233 -4.29 14.97 -5.98
CA LEU A 233 -3.15 14.03 -6.01
C LEU A 233 -2.84 13.49 -4.63
N VAL A 234 -2.68 14.37 -3.64
CA VAL A 234 -2.40 13.97 -2.26
C VAL A 234 -3.54 13.09 -1.72
N SER A 235 -4.78 13.51 -1.93
CA SER A 235 -5.95 12.76 -1.45
C SER A 235 -6.06 11.37 -2.07
N GLY A 236 -5.63 11.20 -3.32
CA GLY A 236 -5.75 9.94 -4.05
C GLY A 236 -4.94 8.78 -3.47
N VAL A 237 -3.89 9.07 -2.69
CA VAL A 237 -3.07 8.02 -2.04
C VAL A 237 -3.91 7.19 -1.09
N PHE A 238 -4.80 7.80 -0.30
CA PHE A 238 -5.67 7.11 0.67
C PHE A 238 -7.15 7.25 0.34
N MET A 239 -7.48 7.75 -0.86
CA MET A 239 -8.84 8.01 -1.32
C MET A 239 -9.63 8.94 -0.38
N LEU A 240 -8.97 9.98 0.13
CA LEU A 240 -9.57 10.95 1.04
C LEU A 240 -10.48 11.93 0.29
N ASP A 241 -11.49 12.46 0.97
CA ASP A 241 -12.15 13.69 0.51
C ASP A 241 -11.12 14.84 0.44
N PRO A 242 -11.02 15.61 -0.67
CA PRO A 242 -10.05 16.69 -0.79
C PRO A 242 -10.16 17.77 0.30
N GLY A 243 -11.38 18.08 0.74
CA GLY A 243 -11.61 18.99 1.86
C GLY A 243 -11.08 18.43 3.18
N CYS A 244 -11.33 17.14 3.44
CA CYS A 244 -10.73 16.40 4.56
C CYS A 244 -9.20 16.43 4.51
N CYS A 245 -8.61 16.09 3.35
CA CYS A 245 -7.16 16.11 3.16
C CYS A 245 -6.57 17.50 3.47
N LYS A 246 -7.15 18.58 2.92
CA LYS A 246 -6.71 19.95 3.19
C LYS A 246 -6.74 20.29 4.69
N ARG A 247 -7.82 19.91 5.39
CA ARG A 247 -7.92 20.11 6.86
C ARG A 247 -6.83 19.34 7.61
N LEU A 248 -6.61 18.07 7.26
CA LEU A 248 -5.60 17.22 7.89
C LEU A 248 -4.18 17.74 7.66
N LEU A 249 -3.86 18.21 6.46
CA LEU A 249 -2.59 18.89 6.17
C LEU A 249 -2.43 20.16 7.04
N GLY A 250 -3.49 20.94 7.21
CA GLY A 250 -3.49 22.10 8.10
C GLY A 250 -3.32 21.77 9.58
N ILE A 251 -3.79 20.60 10.04
CA ILE A 251 -3.50 20.08 11.39
C ILE A 251 -2.04 19.63 11.46
N GLY A 252 -1.59 18.85 10.47
CA GLY A 252 -0.22 18.35 10.38
C GLY A 252 0.83 19.46 10.38
N ALA A 253 0.58 20.57 9.67
CA ALA A 253 1.47 21.73 9.66
C ALA A 253 1.57 22.46 11.02
N ARG A 254 0.55 22.35 11.87
CA ARG A 254 0.55 22.95 13.22
C ARG A 254 1.29 22.08 14.24
N ILE A 255 1.25 20.77 14.07
CA ILE A 255 1.81 19.79 15.02
C ILE A 255 3.22 19.37 14.61
N ASN A 256 3.47 19.19 13.31
CA ASN A 256 4.70 18.64 12.77
C ASN A 256 5.57 19.72 12.13
N GLN A 257 6.74 19.97 12.71
CA GLN A 257 7.71 20.97 12.25
C GLN A 257 8.27 20.71 10.85
N SER A 258 8.09 19.50 10.32
CA SER A 258 8.50 19.13 8.97
C SER A 258 7.58 19.69 7.91
N VAL A 259 6.44 20.28 8.27
CA VAL A 259 5.45 20.79 7.34
C VAL A 259 5.17 22.24 7.68
N LYS A 260 5.21 23.10 6.67
CA LYS A 260 4.83 24.52 6.81
C LYS A 260 3.79 24.86 5.76
N ILE A 261 2.80 25.67 6.15
CA ILE A 261 1.83 26.25 5.23
C ILE A 261 1.99 27.77 5.28
N SER A 262 2.03 28.39 4.11
CA SER A 262 2.17 29.84 3.96
C SER A 262 1.08 30.37 3.03
N GLU A 263 0.54 31.55 3.32
CA GLU A 263 -0.34 32.25 2.39
C GLU A 263 0.50 33.02 1.38
N THR A 264 0.23 32.82 0.09
CA THR A 264 0.89 33.54 -1.01
C THR A 264 -0.14 34.31 -1.83
N LEU A 265 0.31 35.20 -2.72
CA LEU A 265 -0.58 35.92 -3.64
C LEU A 265 -1.37 34.97 -4.56
N SER A 266 -0.87 33.76 -4.79
CA SER A 266 -1.50 32.72 -5.62
C SER A 266 -2.33 31.72 -4.80
N GLY A 267 -2.50 31.95 -3.50
CA GLY A 267 -3.19 31.05 -2.57
C GLY A 267 -2.26 30.40 -1.55
N ALA A 268 -2.78 29.44 -0.78
CA ALA A 268 -1.98 28.72 0.21
C ALA A 268 -0.94 27.80 -0.48
N SER A 269 0.29 27.81 0.02
CA SER A 269 1.34 26.87 -0.35
C SER A 269 1.72 25.98 0.83
N ILE A 270 2.20 24.77 0.55
CA ILE A 270 2.70 23.83 1.53
C ILE A 270 4.16 23.48 1.21
N ASN A 271 4.96 23.34 2.27
CA ASN A 271 6.36 22.96 2.19
C ASN A 271 6.57 21.74 3.09
N LEU A 272 6.96 20.61 2.51
CA LEU A 272 7.46 19.46 3.25
C LEU A 272 8.98 19.57 3.36
N MET A 273 9.49 19.90 4.54
CA MET A 273 10.90 20.22 4.82
C MET A 273 11.83 18.99 4.82
N LYS A 274 11.29 17.81 5.13
CA LYS A 274 12.02 16.55 5.16
C LYS A 274 11.05 15.38 4.92
N PRO A 275 11.54 14.19 4.55
CA PRO A 275 10.68 13.04 4.34
C PRO A 275 9.82 12.72 5.58
N PHE A 276 8.56 12.36 5.36
CA PHE A 276 7.65 11.89 6.40
C PHE A 276 7.38 10.39 6.19
N LYS A 277 7.77 9.56 7.14
CA LYS A 277 7.74 8.09 7.06
C LYS A 277 6.89 7.50 8.17
N ILE A 278 6.58 6.21 8.06
CA ILE A 278 5.87 5.46 9.11
C ILE A 278 6.62 5.53 10.44
N ASP A 279 7.95 5.68 10.42
CA ASP A 279 8.77 5.88 11.62
C ASP A 279 8.43 7.16 12.40
N ASN A 280 7.74 8.13 11.78
CA ASN A 280 7.28 9.36 12.42
C ASN A 280 5.92 9.27 13.11
N ILE A 281 5.23 8.12 13.00
CA ILE A 281 3.89 7.85 13.57
C ILE A 281 4.00 7.23 14.96
#